data_AF-A0A969SYJ7-F1
#
_entry.id   AF-A0A969SYJ7-F1
#
_cell.length_a   1.000
_cell.length_b   1.000
_cell.length_c   1.000
_cell.angle_alpha   90.00
_cell.angle_beta   90.00
_cell.angle_gamma   90.00
#
_symmetry.space_group_name_H-M   'P 1'
#
loop_
_entity.id
_entity.type
_entity.pdbx_description
1 polymer ?
#
loop_
_entity_poly.entity_id
_entity_poly.type
_entity_poly.pdbx_seq_one_letter_code
_entity_poly.pdbx_strand_id
1 'polypeptide(L)'
;MGVASKYWQLYRLEGSGQCKASELSQARVFFTTHFPQLRNGVDVPDIQVQQELLKFRQESDRVSSMDRDRADLCLLCFISWEIERVCAYLEARYGQDHHFTRQELYPFVLDEQGIYTNSSSQPAYQSFAREILQSFDIDQSSLSTWTNRRVKSHIELNAFLLQRGVYLVSNWAILNDTSPQQLERILGEFCHLTSQEVADNACLLSCYHQIYLKQRLEERQAGSRRRCQPPTPAQYQQIAEIFSQQLGRSFSAKSVALEIQNLSVCLRDYRVLIRGGQVPTESWEQMIADHKHEPMVESRDAEDTSSEVDEFLHHYRQELLACLDSCIDQVTQSRIHRLQSKNREKPNQNSS
;
A
#
# COMPACT_ATOMS: atom_id res chain seq x y z
N MET A 1 12.89 -1.60 -26.93
CA MET A 1 13.29 -3.03 -26.90
C MET A 1 12.15 -3.84 -27.49
N GLY A 2 12.43 -4.83 -28.34
CA GLY A 2 11.36 -5.56 -29.07
C GLY A 2 10.43 -6.31 -28.11
N VAL A 3 9.13 -6.32 -28.41
CA VAL A 3 8.07 -6.97 -27.60
C VAL A 3 8.40 -8.43 -27.28
N ALA A 4 9.11 -9.11 -28.17
CA ALA A 4 9.48 -10.52 -28.02
C ALA A 4 10.58 -10.77 -26.97
N SER A 5 11.41 -9.77 -26.63
CA SER A 5 12.58 -9.96 -25.76
C SER A 5 12.28 -10.42 -24.34
N LYS A 6 11.07 -10.14 -23.85
CA LYS A 6 10.55 -10.63 -22.56
C LYS A 6 10.47 -12.15 -22.44
N TYR A 7 10.53 -12.91 -23.54
CA TYR A 7 10.52 -14.38 -23.50
C TYR A 7 11.92 -15.00 -23.40
N TRP A 8 13.00 -14.20 -23.45
CA TRP A 8 14.36 -14.71 -23.28
C TRP A 8 15.25 -13.82 -22.41
N GLN A 9 14.72 -12.69 -21.91
CA GLN A 9 15.35 -11.88 -20.89
C GLN A 9 14.78 -12.25 -19.53
N LEU A 10 15.67 -12.72 -18.65
CA LEU A 10 15.34 -13.03 -17.27
C LEU A 10 15.73 -11.84 -16.38
N TYR A 11 14.77 -11.30 -15.65
CA TYR A 11 15.01 -10.27 -14.64
C TYR A 11 15.36 -10.93 -13.31
N ARG A 12 16.54 -10.62 -12.78
CA ARG A 12 17.08 -11.24 -11.56
C ARG A 12 17.78 -10.22 -10.68
N LEU A 13 17.89 -10.54 -9.39
CA LEU A 13 18.60 -9.73 -8.41
C LEU A 13 20.07 -10.11 -8.36
N GLU A 14 20.96 -9.18 -8.69
CA GLU A 14 22.38 -9.37 -8.41
C GLU A 14 22.63 -9.34 -6.88
N GLY A 15 23.74 -9.92 -6.42
CA GLY A 15 24.12 -9.88 -4.99
C GLY A 15 24.33 -8.48 -4.42
N SER A 16 24.32 -7.45 -5.27
CA SER A 16 24.31 -6.02 -4.94
C SER A 16 22.90 -5.46 -4.66
N GLY A 17 21.84 -6.27 -4.79
CA GLY A 17 20.43 -5.85 -4.68
C GLY A 17 19.86 -5.17 -5.93
N GLN A 18 20.63 -5.05 -7.01
CA GLN A 18 20.18 -4.44 -8.26
C GLN A 18 19.50 -5.47 -9.16
N CYS A 19 18.35 -5.10 -9.76
CA CYS A 19 17.70 -5.93 -10.75
C CYS A 19 18.37 -5.76 -12.13
N LYS A 20 18.71 -6.87 -12.77
CA LYS A 20 19.32 -6.89 -14.09
C LYS A 20 18.64 -7.90 -14.99
N ALA A 21 18.34 -7.45 -16.22
CA ALA A 21 17.93 -8.33 -17.29
C ALA A 21 19.15 -9.10 -17.82
N SER A 22 19.12 -10.43 -17.68
CA SER A 22 20.12 -11.35 -18.22
C SER A 22 19.51 -12.15 -19.36
N GLU A 23 20.18 -12.17 -20.51
CA GLU A 23 19.70 -12.93 -21.65
C GLU A 23 20.00 -14.43 -21.48
N LEU A 24 18.98 -15.27 -21.63
CA LEU A 24 19.13 -16.71 -21.66
C LEU A 24 19.27 -17.19 -23.10
N SER A 25 20.50 -17.54 -23.51
CA SER A 25 20.80 -17.95 -24.87
C SER A 25 19.96 -19.16 -25.33
N GLN A 26 19.69 -20.10 -24.44
CA GLN A 26 18.87 -21.28 -24.75
C GLN A 26 17.42 -20.92 -25.04
N ALA A 27 16.83 -20.02 -24.23
CA ALA A 27 15.47 -19.51 -24.45
C ALA A 27 15.40 -18.69 -25.74
N ARG A 28 16.42 -17.86 -26.02
CA ARG A 28 16.47 -17.08 -27.26
C ARG A 28 16.52 -17.95 -28.50
N VAL A 29 17.41 -18.95 -28.55
CA VAL A 29 17.54 -19.85 -29.70
C VAL A 29 16.24 -20.65 -29.90
N PHE A 30 15.67 -21.17 -28.82
CA PHE A 30 14.39 -21.89 -28.86
C PHE A 30 13.27 -20.99 -29.39
N PHE A 31 13.07 -19.83 -28.77
CA PHE A 31 12.00 -18.91 -29.12
C PHE A 31 12.12 -18.42 -30.58
N THR A 32 13.32 -18.07 -31.03
CA THR A 32 13.54 -17.62 -32.41
C THR A 32 13.35 -18.71 -33.46
N THR A 33 13.56 -19.98 -33.09
CA THR A 33 13.35 -21.13 -33.97
C THR A 33 11.86 -21.43 -34.14
N HIS A 34 11.09 -21.41 -33.04
CA HIS A 34 9.66 -21.75 -33.07
C HIS A 34 8.74 -20.58 -33.43
N PHE A 35 9.20 -19.33 -33.24
CA PHE A 35 8.42 -18.13 -33.54
C PHE A 35 9.16 -17.20 -34.53
N PRO A 36 9.48 -17.65 -35.75
CA PRO A 36 10.21 -16.84 -36.73
C PRO A 36 9.40 -15.61 -37.20
N GLN A 37 8.06 -15.65 -37.10
CA GLN A 37 7.17 -14.57 -37.49
C GLN A 37 7.37 -13.29 -36.65
N LEU A 38 7.67 -13.45 -35.36
CA LEU A 38 8.00 -12.34 -34.45
C LEU A 38 9.35 -11.69 -34.74
N ARG A 39 10.23 -12.37 -35.49
CA ARG A 39 11.50 -11.79 -35.98
C ARG A 39 11.27 -10.79 -37.12
N ASN A 40 10.19 -10.97 -37.88
CA ASN A 40 9.87 -10.15 -39.05
C ASN A 40 9.04 -8.90 -38.70
N GLY A 41 8.89 -8.58 -37.41
CA GLY A 41 8.14 -7.40 -36.95
C GLY A 41 6.63 -7.55 -36.98
N VAL A 42 6.10 -8.77 -37.18
CA VAL A 42 4.68 -9.06 -37.02
C VAL A 42 4.38 -9.13 -35.52
N ASP A 43 3.49 -8.26 -35.07
CA ASP A 43 3.05 -8.23 -33.68
C ASP A 43 2.10 -9.40 -33.42
N VAL A 44 2.61 -10.44 -32.75
CA VAL A 44 1.82 -11.60 -32.34
C VAL A 44 1.33 -11.36 -30.91
N PRO A 45 0.02 -11.45 -30.63
CA PRO A 45 -0.50 -11.31 -29.28
C PRO A 45 0.14 -12.31 -28.31
N ASP A 46 0.53 -11.82 -27.12
CA ASP A 46 1.16 -12.64 -26.09
C ASP A 46 0.36 -13.90 -25.72
N ILE A 47 -0.97 -13.81 -25.79
CA ILE A 47 -1.87 -14.92 -25.49
C ILE A 47 -1.59 -16.10 -26.42
N GLN A 48 -1.35 -15.84 -27.72
CA GLN A 48 -1.07 -16.89 -28.70
C GLN A 48 0.32 -17.51 -28.46
N VAL A 49 1.33 -16.69 -28.15
CA VAL A 49 2.67 -17.18 -27.81
C VAL A 49 2.64 -18.05 -26.56
N GLN A 50 1.94 -17.61 -25.52
CA GLN A 50 1.77 -18.34 -24.25
C GLN A 50 1.01 -19.65 -24.45
N GLN A 51 -0.03 -19.67 -25.28
CA GLN A 51 -0.76 -20.89 -25.66
C GLN A 51 0.15 -21.93 -26.29
N GLU A 52 0.96 -21.53 -27.28
CA GLU A 52 1.89 -22.44 -27.95
C GLU A 52 2.98 -22.95 -26.99
N LEU A 53 3.57 -22.07 -26.16
CA LEU A 53 4.56 -22.49 -25.15
C LEU A 53 3.97 -23.47 -24.12
N LEU A 54 2.71 -23.32 -23.75
CA LEU A 54 2.03 -24.26 -22.85
C LEU A 54 1.73 -25.61 -23.49
N LYS A 55 1.47 -25.66 -24.81
CA LYS A 55 1.34 -26.94 -25.53
C LYS A 55 2.64 -27.75 -25.47
N PHE A 56 3.79 -27.10 -25.69
CA PHE A 56 5.11 -27.75 -25.54
C PHE A 56 5.35 -28.31 -24.13
N ARG A 57 4.74 -27.70 -23.12
CA ARG A 57 4.79 -28.16 -21.73
C ARG A 57 3.90 -29.38 -21.47
N GLN A 58 2.70 -29.39 -22.04
CA GLN A 58 1.67 -30.42 -21.79
C GLN A 58 1.85 -31.68 -22.63
N GLU A 59 2.34 -31.56 -23.87
CA GLU A 59 2.54 -32.71 -24.76
C GLU A 59 3.73 -33.56 -24.30
N SER A 60 3.45 -34.75 -23.76
CA SER A 60 4.48 -35.69 -23.25
C SER A 60 5.00 -36.69 -24.26
N ASP A 61 4.28 -36.92 -25.35
CA ASP A 61 4.61 -38.00 -26.29
C ASP A 61 5.28 -37.53 -27.59
N ARG A 62 5.35 -36.21 -27.86
CA ARG A 62 5.82 -35.66 -29.14
C ARG A 62 6.99 -34.68 -29.04
N VAL A 63 7.26 -34.15 -27.86
CA VAL A 63 8.22 -33.05 -27.65
C VAL A 63 9.42 -33.56 -26.86
N SER A 64 10.64 -33.24 -27.30
CA SER A 64 11.86 -33.57 -26.56
C SER A 64 11.82 -32.96 -25.16
N SER A 65 12.29 -33.68 -24.14
CA SER A 65 12.38 -33.14 -22.77
C SER A 65 13.11 -31.80 -22.71
N MET A 66 14.07 -31.58 -23.60
CA MET A 66 14.81 -30.32 -23.72
C MET A 66 13.93 -29.15 -24.19
N ASP A 67 12.98 -29.39 -25.09
CA ASP A 67 12.11 -28.35 -25.63
C ASP A 67 11.00 -27.97 -24.65
N ARG A 68 10.55 -28.92 -23.84
CA ARG A 68 9.70 -28.64 -22.67
C ARG A 68 10.41 -27.71 -21.69
N ASP A 69 11.64 -28.05 -21.31
CA ASP A 69 12.42 -27.24 -20.37
C ASP A 69 12.67 -25.83 -20.92
N ARG A 70 12.93 -25.70 -22.22
CA ARG A 70 13.11 -24.40 -22.88
C ARG A 70 11.81 -23.60 -22.96
N ALA A 71 10.68 -24.24 -23.20
CA ALA A 71 9.37 -23.58 -23.17
C ALA A 71 9.05 -23.05 -21.76
N ASP A 72 9.31 -23.85 -20.73
CA ASP A 72 9.17 -23.42 -19.33
C ASP A 72 10.09 -22.23 -19.02
N LEU A 73 11.35 -22.25 -19.47
CA LEU A 73 12.27 -21.12 -19.32
C LEU A 73 11.75 -19.85 -19.99
N CYS A 74 11.16 -19.94 -21.20
CA CYS A 74 10.57 -18.80 -21.88
C CYS A 74 9.39 -18.20 -21.09
N LEU A 75 8.53 -19.05 -20.50
CA LEU A 75 7.41 -18.61 -19.66
C LEU A 75 7.90 -17.98 -18.36
N LEU A 76 8.96 -18.53 -17.73
CA LEU A 76 9.57 -17.95 -16.55
C LEU A 76 10.22 -16.59 -16.82
N CYS A 77 10.85 -16.41 -17.99
CA CYS A 77 11.35 -15.11 -18.43
C CYS A 77 10.20 -14.09 -18.53
N PHE A 78 9.09 -14.47 -19.17
CA PHE A 78 7.92 -13.61 -19.29
C PHE A 78 7.36 -13.23 -17.91
N ILE A 79 7.26 -14.18 -16.99
CA ILE A 79 6.80 -13.93 -15.61
C ILE A 79 7.76 -12.97 -14.90
N SER A 80 9.08 -13.17 -14.99
CA SER A 80 10.06 -12.27 -14.36
C SER A 80 9.96 -10.83 -14.86
N TRP A 81 9.74 -10.66 -16.17
CA TRP A 81 9.51 -9.36 -16.78
C TRP A 81 8.19 -8.73 -16.30
N GLU A 82 7.13 -9.52 -16.19
CA GLU A 82 5.85 -9.02 -15.70
C GLU A 82 5.91 -8.64 -14.21
N ILE A 83 6.68 -9.38 -13.39
CA ILE A 83 6.94 -9.03 -11.99
C ILE A 83 7.66 -7.68 -11.92
N GLU A 84 8.70 -7.47 -12.72
CA GLU A 84 9.42 -6.18 -12.81
C GLU A 84 8.46 -5.04 -13.14
N ARG A 85 7.62 -5.24 -14.17
CA ARG A 85 6.62 -4.26 -14.61
C ARG A 85 5.62 -3.92 -13.52
N VAL A 86 5.19 -4.90 -12.73
CA VAL A 86 4.28 -4.67 -11.58
C VAL A 86 4.97 -3.87 -10.49
N CYS A 87 6.23 -4.17 -10.18
CA CYS A 87 7.00 -3.41 -9.18
C CYS A 87 7.22 -1.96 -9.63
N ALA A 88 7.58 -1.75 -10.91
CA ALA A 88 7.70 -0.41 -11.49
C ALA A 88 6.36 0.35 -11.46
N TYR A 89 5.24 -0.33 -11.70
CA TYR A 89 3.92 0.28 -11.56
C TYR A 89 3.59 0.69 -10.11
N LEU A 90 3.99 -0.12 -9.13
CA LEU A 90 3.78 0.19 -7.71
C LEU A 90 4.61 1.40 -7.27
N GLU A 91 5.87 1.46 -7.68
CA GLU A 91 6.75 2.62 -7.46
C GLU A 91 6.20 3.88 -8.12
N ALA A 92 5.80 3.81 -9.40
CA ALA A 92 5.25 4.97 -10.10
C ALA A 92 3.96 5.50 -9.47
N ARG A 93 3.18 4.62 -8.81
CA ARG A 93 1.89 4.97 -8.22
C ARG A 93 1.98 5.40 -6.75
N TYR A 94 2.89 4.85 -5.98
CA TYR A 94 2.95 5.03 -4.53
C TYR A 94 4.35 5.38 -4.02
N GLY A 95 5.40 5.19 -4.81
CA GLY A 95 6.79 5.32 -4.36
C GLY A 95 7.18 6.74 -3.96
N GLN A 96 6.61 7.76 -4.62
CA GLN A 96 6.87 9.17 -4.27
C GLN A 96 6.27 9.53 -2.90
N ASP A 97 4.99 9.21 -2.71
CA ASP A 97 4.24 9.57 -1.49
C ASP A 97 4.65 8.72 -0.27
N HIS A 98 5.10 7.49 -0.49
CA HIS A 98 5.41 6.52 0.58
C HIS A 98 6.91 6.18 0.69
N HIS A 99 7.77 6.93 -0.01
CA HIS A 99 9.23 6.86 0.07
C HIS A 99 9.82 5.45 -0.08
N PHE A 100 9.41 4.73 -1.13
CA PHE A 100 10.03 3.46 -1.49
C PHE A 100 10.30 3.38 -2.99
N THR A 101 11.28 2.56 -3.35
CA THR A 101 11.65 2.31 -4.75
C THR A 101 11.35 0.87 -5.16
N ARG A 102 11.26 0.59 -6.47
CA ARG A 102 11.08 -0.78 -6.96
C ARG A 102 12.21 -1.72 -6.57
N GLN A 103 13.40 -1.19 -6.29
CA GLN A 103 14.56 -1.97 -5.84
C GLN A 103 14.31 -2.63 -4.48
N GLU A 104 13.55 -1.97 -3.59
CA GLU A 104 13.16 -2.53 -2.30
C GLU A 104 12.06 -3.58 -2.43
N LEU A 105 11.31 -3.60 -3.54
CA LEU A 105 10.24 -4.59 -3.76
C LEU A 105 10.79 -5.91 -4.29
N TYR A 106 11.85 -5.87 -5.10
CA TYR A 106 12.39 -7.04 -5.78
C TYR A 106 12.77 -8.21 -4.84
N PRO A 107 13.40 -8.00 -3.66
CA PRO A 107 13.80 -9.09 -2.77
C PRO A 107 12.65 -9.99 -2.32
N PHE A 108 11.41 -9.52 -2.42
CA PHE A 108 10.23 -10.28 -2.03
C PHE A 108 9.62 -11.11 -3.17
N VAL A 109 9.99 -10.85 -4.43
CA VAL A 109 9.27 -11.40 -5.59
C VAL A 109 10.17 -11.93 -6.71
N LEU A 110 11.44 -11.53 -6.74
CA LEU A 110 12.42 -11.98 -7.73
C LEU A 110 13.43 -12.93 -7.08
N ASP A 111 13.00 -14.17 -6.86
CA ASP A 111 13.84 -15.23 -6.29
C ASP A 111 14.57 -16.05 -7.38
N GLU A 112 15.90 -16.16 -7.26
CA GLU A 112 16.78 -16.74 -8.28
C GLU A 112 16.84 -18.28 -8.25
N GLN A 113 16.56 -18.91 -7.12
CA GLN A 113 17.01 -20.29 -6.83
C GLN A 113 16.22 -21.35 -7.63
N GLY A 114 15.06 -21.01 -8.18
CA GLY A 114 14.18 -21.97 -8.85
C GLY A 114 14.32 -22.08 -10.36
N ILE A 115 15.13 -21.27 -11.04
CA ILE A 115 15.10 -21.23 -12.52
C ILE A 115 16.02 -22.28 -13.16
N TYR A 116 17.07 -22.71 -12.45
CA TYR A 116 18.09 -23.64 -12.99
C TYR A 116 18.00 -25.06 -12.40
N THR A 117 17.14 -25.29 -11.40
CA THR A 117 17.03 -26.60 -10.76
C THR A 117 15.92 -27.42 -11.42
N ASN A 118 16.28 -28.18 -12.46
CA ASN A 118 15.49 -29.31 -12.97
C ASN A 118 15.99 -30.65 -12.39
N SER A 119 16.91 -30.61 -11.41
CA SER A 119 17.42 -31.82 -10.77
C SER A 119 16.33 -32.46 -9.90
N SER A 120 16.07 -33.73 -10.17
CA SER A 120 15.17 -34.65 -9.43
C SER A 120 15.53 -34.84 -7.95
N SER A 121 16.57 -34.19 -7.45
CA SER A 121 16.81 -33.96 -6.03
C SER A 121 16.10 -32.68 -5.60
N GLN A 122 14.92 -32.82 -5.01
CA GLN A 122 14.10 -31.70 -4.56
C GLN A 122 14.91 -30.70 -3.72
N PRO A 123 15.08 -29.44 -4.16
CA PRO A 123 15.22 -28.38 -3.19
C PRO A 123 13.86 -28.21 -2.51
N ALA A 124 13.83 -28.13 -1.17
CA ALA A 124 12.62 -27.84 -0.40
C ALA A 124 12.01 -26.45 -0.72
N TYR A 125 12.69 -25.65 -1.54
CA TYR A 125 12.34 -24.28 -1.87
C TYR A 125 12.00 -24.14 -3.37
N GLN A 126 10.85 -23.52 -3.64
CA GLN A 126 10.35 -23.23 -4.98
C GLN A 126 10.32 -21.72 -5.18
N SER A 127 10.82 -21.24 -6.33
CA SER A 127 10.77 -19.80 -6.62
C SER A 127 9.35 -19.32 -6.88
N PHE A 128 9.07 -18.07 -6.49
CA PHE A 128 7.77 -17.44 -6.70
C PHE A 128 7.31 -17.47 -8.16
N ALA A 129 8.21 -17.22 -9.13
CA ALA A 129 7.90 -17.30 -10.55
C ALA A 129 7.42 -18.70 -10.98
N ARG A 130 7.99 -19.77 -10.39
CA ARG A 130 7.56 -21.15 -10.67
C ARG A 130 6.21 -21.46 -10.01
N GLU A 131 5.93 -20.95 -8.82
CA GLU A 131 4.60 -21.04 -8.21
C GLU A 131 3.52 -20.37 -9.07
N ILE A 132 3.82 -19.21 -9.64
CA ILE A 132 2.92 -18.52 -10.58
C ILE A 132 2.65 -19.39 -11.79
N LEU A 133 3.69 -19.97 -12.40
CA LEU A 133 3.56 -20.82 -13.58
C LEU A 133 2.81 -22.14 -13.30
N GLN A 134 2.98 -22.72 -12.12
CA GLN A 134 2.29 -23.96 -11.73
C GLN A 134 0.81 -23.74 -11.42
N SER A 135 0.46 -22.58 -10.84
CA SER A 135 -0.92 -22.22 -10.52
C SER A 135 -1.68 -21.53 -11.67
N PHE A 136 -1.01 -21.30 -12.79
CA PHE A 136 -1.60 -20.60 -13.93
C PHE A 136 -2.57 -21.50 -14.71
N ASP A 137 -3.75 -20.96 -14.98
CA ASP A 137 -4.77 -21.53 -15.85
C ASP A 137 -5.12 -20.54 -16.98
N ILE A 138 -5.02 -21.04 -18.21
CA ILE A 138 -5.16 -20.26 -19.43
C ILE A 138 -6.62 -19.89 -19.74
N ASP A 139 -7.56 -20.72 -19.34
CA ASP A 139 -8.99 -20.51 -19.61
C ASP A 139 -9.58 -19.43 -18.68
N GLN A 140 -8.90 -19.15 -17.55
CA GLN A 140 -9.37 -18.20 -16.55
C GLN A 140 -8.80 -16.79 -16.72
N SER A 141 -7.54 -16.64 -17.20
CA SER A 141 -6.91 -15.33 -17.33
C SER A 141 -5.66 -15.36 -18.22
N SER A 142 -5.18 -14.18 -18.68
CA SER A 142 -3.87 -14.08 -19.30
C SER A 142 -2.75 -14.24 -18.27
N LEU A 143 -1.57 -14.74 -18.68
CA LEU A 143 -0.43 -14.92 -17.77
C LEU A 143 0.02 -13.59 -17.15
N SER A 144 -0.12 -12.48 -17.89
CA SER A 144 0.14 -11.13 -17.38
C SER A 144 -0.81 -10.75 -16.24
N THR A 145 -2.12 -10.99 -16.41
CA THR A 145 -3.15 -10.69 -15.40
C THR A 145 -2.97 -11.59 -14.17
N TRP A 146 -2.67 -12.87 -14.39
CA TRP A 146 -2.40 -13.83 -13.33
C TRP A 146 -1.18 -13.45 -12.50
N THR A 147 -0.06 -13.16 -13.16
CA THR A 147 1.18 -12.71 -12.51
C THR A 147 0.95 -11.42 -11.72
N ASN A 148 0.26 -10.43 -12.30
CA ASN A 148 -0.11 -9.19 -11.61
C ASN A 148 -0.90 -9.44 -10.33
N ARG A 149 -1.87 -10.37 -10.39
CA ARG A 149 -2.69 -10.76 -9.23
C ARG A 149 -1.84 -11.45 -8.17
N ARG A 150 -0.97 -12.37 -8.56
CA ARG A 150 -0.08 -13.11 -7.64
C ARG A 150 0.90 -12.17 -6.95
N VAL A 151 1.57 -11.28 -7.69
CA VAL A 151 2.48 -10.27 -7.11
C VAL A 151 1.76 -9.39 -6.08
N LYS A 152 0.59 -8.84 -6.42
CA LYS A 152 -0.19 -7.98 -5.49
C LYS A 152 -0.82 -8.72 -4.31
N SER A 153 -0.83 -10.05 -4.34
CA SER A 153 -1.29 -10.88 -3.21
C SER A 153 -0.13 -11.51 -2.44
N HIS A 154 1.12 -11.22 -2.81
CA HIS A 154 2.29 -11.72 -2.13
C HIS A 154 2.34 -11.17 -0.70
N ILE A 155 2.46 -12.07 0.28
CA ILE A 155 2.28 -11.75 1.71
C ILE A 155 3.37 -10.80 2.18
N GLU A 156 4.64 -11.11 1.89
CA GLU A 156 5.78 -10.30 2.34
C GLU A 156 5.83 -8.94 1.64
N LEU A 157 5.50 -8.90 0.34
CA LEU A 157 5.39 -7.65 -0.40
C LEU A 157 4.31 -6.76 0.20
N ASN A 158 3.14 -7.34 0.52
CA ASN A 158 2.05 -6.61 1.14
C ASN A 158 2.39 -6.15 2.56
N ALA A 159 3.16 -6.94 3.32
CA ALA A 159 3.64 -6.54 4.63
C ALA A 159 4.60 -5.34 4.53
N PHE A 160 5.55 -5.36 3.58
CA PHE A 160 6.43 -4.23 3.31
C PHE A 160 5.65 -2.98 2.88
N LEU A 161 4.75 -3.12 1.91
CA LEU A 161 3.91 -2.01 1.44
C LEU A 161 3.09 -1.41 2.59
N LEU A 162 2.52 -2.26 3.44
CA LEU A 162 1.76 -1.82 4.60
C LEU A 162 2.65 -1.08 5.62
N GLN A 163 3.87 -1.55 5.88
CA GLN A 163 4.83 -0.84 6.74
C GLN A 163 5.11 0.57 6.22
N ARG A 164 5.16 0.76 4.89
CA ARG A 164 5.29 2.07 4.22
C ARG A 164 3.97 2.86 4.14
N GLY A 165 2.87 2.35 4.69
CA GLY A 165 1.55 2.99 4.68
C GLY A 165 0.71 2.71 3.43
N VAL A 166 1.17 1.85 2.52
CA VAL A 166 0.45 1.50 1.30
C VAL A 166 -0.48 0.32 1.55
N TYR A 167 -1.79 0.59 1.53
CA TYR A 167 -2.81 -0.45 1.53
C TYR A 167 -3.45 -0.61 0.15
N LEU A 168 -3.18 -1.73 -0.53
CA LEU A 168 -3.59 -1.97 -1.93
C LEU A 168 -5.12 -2.09 -2.14
N VAL A 169 -5.91 -2.22 -1.07
CA VAL A 169 -7.38 -2.26 -1.16
C VAL A 169 -7.89 -0.85 -1.47
N SER A 170 -8.81 -0.75 -2.45
CA SER A 170 -9.36 0.55 -2.84
C SER A 170 -10.22 1.16 -1.73
N ASN A 171 -10.25 2.48 -1.64
CA ASN A 171 -11.14 3.24 -0.76
C ASN A 171 -12.59 2.76 -0.84
N TRP A 172 -13.08 2.50 -2.05
CA TRP A 172 -14.43 2.00 -2.29
C TRP A 172 -14.64 0.59 -1.76
N ALA A 173 -13.65 -0.30 -1.85
CA ALA A 173 -13.74 -1.62 -1.23
C ALA A 173 -13.72 -1.50 0.31
N ILE A 174 -12.92 -0.59 0.87
CA ILE A 174 -12.90 -0.31 2.31
C ILE A 174 -14.27 0.17 2.80
N LEU A 175 -14.88 1.13 2.10
CA LEU A 175 -16.22 1.64 2.42
C LEU A 175 -17.31 0.54 2.31
N ASN A 176 -17.23 -0.32 1.30
CA ASN A 176 -18.18 -1.42 1.14
C ASN A 176 -18.03 -2.51 2.21
N ASP A 177 -16.82 -2.73 2.70
CA ASP A 177 -16.51 -3.75 3.71
C ASP A 177 -16.73 -3.25 5.15
N THR A 178 -17.04 -1.96 5.34
CA THR A 178 -17.21 -1.35 6.67
C THR A 178 -18.70 -1.25 6.98
N SER A 179 -19.15 -1.78 8.12
CA SER A 179 -20.53 -1.61 8.56
C SER A 179 -20.73 -0.27 9.28
N PRO A 180 -21.96 0.29 9.33
CA PRO A 180 -22.24 1.52 10.09
C PRO A 180 -21.82 1.43 11.56
N GLN A 181 -22.04 0.29 12.22
CA GLN A 181 -21.61 0.07 13.61
C GLN A 181 -20.08 0.05 13.76
N GLN A 182 -19.37 -0.53 12.80
CA GLN A 182 -17.90 -0.46 12.80
C GLN A 182 -17.43 0.96 12.56
N LEU A 183 -18.11 1.71 11.69
CA LEU A 183 -17.79 3.09 11.40
C LEU A 183 -17.96 3.97 12.65
N GLU A 184 -19.07 3.82 13.39
CA GLU A 184 -19.31 4.56 14.64
C GLU A 184 -18.17 4.37 15.64
N ARG A 185 -17.74 3.13 15.83
CA ARG A 185 -16.61 2.81 16.71
C ARG A 185 -15.31 3.45 16.21
N ILE A 186 -15.02 3.33 14.91
CA ILE A 186 -13.79 3.89 14.33
C ILE A 186 -13.78 5.41 14.44
N LEU A 187 -14.87 6.09 14.08
CA LEU A 187 -14.92 7.54 14.10
C LEU A 187 -14.89 8.11 15.52
N GLY A 188 -15.52 7.43 16.48
CA GLY A 188 -15.49 7.84 17.89
C GLY A 188 -14.15 7.57 18.57
N GLU A 189 -13.56 6.39 18.36
CA GLU A 189 -12.32 5.99 19.05
C GLU A 189 -11.05 6.52 18.37
N PHE A 190 -11.02 6.58 17.03
CA PHE A 190 -9.82 6.88 16.25
C PHE A 190 -9.82 8.29 15.65
N CYS A 191 -10.91 8.71 15.00
CA CYS A 191 -10.99 10.05 14.38
C CYS A 191 -11.53 11.12 15.36
N HIS A 192 -11.80 10.77 16.64
CA HIS A 192 -12.25 11.65 17.73
C HIS A 192 -13.38 12.64 17.36
N LEU A 193 -14.28 12.21 16.46
CA LEU A 193 -15.39 13.03 16.01
C LEU A 193 -16.48 13.13 17.08
N THR A 194 -17.25 14.21 17.03
CA THR A 194 -18.40 14.40 17.92
C THR A 194 -19.48 13.36 17.65
N SER A 195 -20.30 13.03 18.66
CA SER A 195 -21.38 12.06 18.51
C SER A 195 -22.36 12.40 17.37
N GLN A 196 -22.53 13.70 17.08
CA GLN A 196 -23.38 14.15 15.98
C GLN A 196 -22.71 13.91 14.61
N GLU A 197 -21.43 14.24 14.46
CA GLU A 197 -20.68 13.96 13.23
C GLU A 197 -20.59 12.45 12.96
N VAL A 198 -20.43 11.64 14.01
CA VAL A 198 -20.42 10.18 13.90
C VAL A 198 -21.76 9.67 13.36
N ALA A 199 -22.89 10.16 13.89
CA ALA A 199 -24.22 9.81 13.43
C ALA A 199 -24.47 10.25 11.98
N ASP A 200 -24.06 11.48 11.62
CA ASP A 200 -24.18 12.01 10.27
C ASP A 200 -23.37 11.17 9.26
N ASN A 201 -22.14 10.78 9.61
CA ASN A 201 -21.30 9.92 8.78
C ASN A 201 -21.82 8.47 8.67
N ALA A 202 -22.39 7.92 9.74
CA ALA A 202 -23.04 6.60 9.71
C ALA A 202 -24.27 6.61 8.80
N CYS A 203 -25.06 7.69 8.87
CA CYS A 203 -26.17 7.94 7.95
C CYS A 203 -25.68 8.02 6.50
N LEU A 204 -24.64 8.82 6.23
CA LEU A 204 -24.03 8.96 4.91
C LEU A 204 -23.57 7.63 4.33
N LEU A 205 -22.89 6.80 5.14
CA LEU A 205 -22.46 5.46 4.73
C LEU A 205 -23.65 4.56 4.38
N SER A 206 -24.74 4.65 5.14
CA SER A 206 -25.97 3.88 4.87
C SER A 206 -26.62 4.28 3.54
N CYS A 207 -26.69 5.58 3.23
CA CYS A 207 -27.17 6.07 1.93
C CYS A 207 -26.28 5.58 0.79
N TYR A 208 -24.96 5.64 0.98
CA TYR A 208 -23.98 5.13 0.02
C TYR A 208 -24.19 3.63 -0.24
N HIS A 209 -24.32 2.80 0.80
CA HIS A 209 -24.58 1.37 0.65
C HIS A 209 -25.89 1.10 -0.09
N GLN A 210 -26.96 1.84 0.22
CA GLN A 210 -28.27 1.66 -0.40
C GLN A 210 -28.22 1.83 -1.92
N ILE A 211 -27.50 2.83 -2.42
CA ILE A 211 -27.39 3.09 -3.87
C ILE A 211 -26.32 2.19 -4.50
N TYR A 212 -25.12 2.19 -3.94
CA TYR A 212 -23.96 1.56 -4.54
C TYR A 212 -24.05 0.02 -4.55
N LEU A 213 -24.54 -0.60 -3.46
CA LEU A 213 -24.65 -2.06 -3.40
C LEU A 213 -25.77 -2.59 -4.31
N LYS A 214 -26.90 -1.89 -4.40
CA LYS A 214 -28.00 -2.28 -5.30
C LYS A 214 -27.53 -2.32 -6.75
N GLN A 215 -26.94 -1.23 -7.22
CA GLN A 215 -26.46 -1.14 -8.60
C GLN A 215 -25.33 -2.13 -8.88
N ARG A 216 -24.45 -2.38 -7.90
CA ARG A 216 -23.39 -3.40 -8.04
C ARG A 216 -23.95 -4.82 -8.15
N LEU A 217 -25.07 -5.11 -7.47
CA LEU A 217 -25.74 -6.40 -7.58
C LEU A 217 -26.36 -6.57 -8.97
N GLU A 218 -26.97 -5.51 -9.51
CA GLU A 218 -27.48 -5.47 -10.88
C GLU A 218 -26.35 -5.64 -11.92
N GLU A 219 -25.22 -4.96 -11.76
CA GLU A 219 -24.05 -5.10 -12.64
C GLU A 219 -23.49 -6.53 -12.63
N ARG A 220 -23.47 -7.18 -11.46
CA ARG A 220 -23.05 -8.59 -11.35
C ARG A 220 -24.03 -9.53 -12.04
N GLN A 221 -25.33 -9.29 -11.93
CA GLN A 221 -26.35 -10.05 -12.66
C GLN A 221 -26.21 -9.86 -14.18
N ALA A 222 -25.80 -8.67 -14.63
CA ALA A 222 -25.47 -8.37 -16.02
C ALA A 222 -24.09 -8.93 -16.46
N GLY A 223 -23.42 -9.73 -15.64
CA GLY A 223 -22.16 -10.41 -15.97
C GLY A 223 -20.89 -9.59 -15.71
N SER A 224 -20.99 -8.37 -15.15
CA SER A 224 -19.82 -7.56 -14.84
C SER A 224 -19.17 -7.98 -13.51
N ARG A 225 -18.00 -8.62 -13.57
CA ARG A 225 -17.15 -8.94 -12.40
C ARG A 225 -16.05 -7.89 -12.16
N ARG A 226 -16.40 -6.62 -12.25
CA ARG A 226 -15.42 -5.51 -12.14
C ARG A 226 -15.03 -5.24 -10.67
N ARG A 227 -13.82 -4.70 -10.47
CA ARG A 227 -13.37 -4.16 -9.18
C ARG A 227 -14.27 -3.01 -8.73
N CYS A 228 -14.34 -2.76 -7.41
CA CYS A 228 -15.07 -1.61 -6.85
C CYS A 228 -14.56 -0.30 -7.46
N GLN A 229 -15.36 0.28 -8.36
CA GLN A 229 -15.11 1.56 -9.01
C GLN A 229 -15.61 2.73 -8.15
N PRO A 230 -15.09 3.94 -8.35
CA PRO A 230 -15.71 5.12 -7.74
C PRO A 230 -17.18 5.26 -8.15
N PRO A 231 -18.04 5.79 -7.27
CA PRO A 231 -19.39 6.16 -7.63
C PRO A 231 -19.42 7.15 -8.81
N THR A 232 -20.41 6.99 -9.67
CA THR A 232 -20.68 7.88 -10.80
C THR A 232 -21.30 9.20 -10.33
N PRO A 233 -21.20 10.29 -11.11
CA PRO A 233 -21.84 11.57 -10.77
C PRO A 233 -23.35 11.43 -10.49
N ALA A 234 -24.04 10.57 -11.23
CA ALA A 234 -25.46 10.28 -11.02
C ALA A 234 -25.72 9.57 -9.67
N GLN A 235 -24.84 8.66 -9.26
CA GLN A 235 -24.94 8.02 -7.94
C GLN A 235 -24.73 9.04 -6.81
N TYR A 236 -23.78 9.97 -6.94
CA TYR A 236 -23.61 11.02 -5.93
C TYR A 236 -24.83 11.93 -5.80
N GLN A 237 -25.55 12.21 -6.89
CA GLN A 237 -26.81 12.96 -6.84
C GLN A 237 -27.88 12.20 -6.06
N GLN A 238 -28.08 10.91 -6.35
CA GLN A 238 -29.05 10.08 -5.63
C GLN A 238 -28.71 9.93 -4.15
N ILE A 239 -27.41 9.78 -3.82
CA ILE A 239 -26.96 9.72 -2.43
C ILE A 239 -27.26 11.05 -1.74
N ALA A 240 -26.97 12.19 -2.38
CA ALA A 240 -27.24 13.51 -1.82
C ALA A 240 -28.73 13.77 -1.59
N GLU A 241 -29.61 13.31 -2.48
CA GLU A 241 -31.06 13.42 -2.32
C GLU A 241 -31.56 12.64 -1.09
N ILE A 242 -31.15 11.38 -0.94
CA ILE A 242 -31.56 10.54 0.20
C ILE A 242 -30.98 11.09 1.50
N PHE A 243 -29.70 11.46 1.49
CA PHE A 243 -29.01 12.02 2.65
C PHE A 243 -29.66 13.33 3.12
N SER A 244 -30.03 14.19 2.16
CA SER A 244 -30.73 15.45 2.45
C SER A 244 -32.11 15.21 3.07
N GLN A 245 -32.85 14.21 2.58
CA GLN A 245 -34.16 13.83 3.13
C GLN A 245 -34.06 13.29 4.56
N GLN A 246 -33.01 12.52 4.88
CA GLN A 246 -32.84 11.93 6.20
C GLN A 246 -32.40 12.94 7.27
N LEU A 247 -31.55 13.90 6.91
CA LEU A 247 -31.08 14.94 7.85
C LEU A 247 -31.92 16.22 7.84
N GLY A 248 -32.86 16.38 6.91
CA GLY A 248 -33.63 17.62 6.75
C GLY A 248 -32.76 18.83 6.39
N ARG A 249 -31.58 18.61 5.80
CA ARG A 249 -30.62 19.63 5.36
C ARG A 249 -30.32 19.43 3.87
N SER A 250 -30.06 20.51 3.12
CA SER A 250 -29.73 20.39 1.70
C SER A 250 -28.23 20.20 1.51
N PHE A 251 -27.83 19.09 0.88
CA PHE A 251 -26.45 18.82 0.51
C PHE A 251 -26.28 18.78 -1.01
N SER A 252 -25.16 19.32 -1.50
CA SER A 252 -24.79 19.20 -2.91
C SER A 252 -24.10 17.85 -3.17
N ALA A 253 -24.27 17.31 -4.38
CA ALA A 253 -23.59 16.07 -4.80
C ALA A 253 -22.05 16.18 -4.70
N LYS A 254 -21.48 17.39 -4.84
CA LYS A 254 -20.04 17.64 -4.68
C LYS A 254 -19.60 17.55 -3.21
N SER A 255 -20.39 18.10 -2.29
CA SER A 255 -20.14 18.00 -0.83
C SER A 255 -20.13 16.54 -0.40
N VAL A 256 -21.17 15.80 -0.81
CA VAL A 256 -21.31 14.37 -0.52
C VAL A 256 -20.15 13.56 -1.10
N ALA A 257 -19.71 13.86 -2.32
CA ALA A 257 -18.54 13.18 -2.90
C ALA A 257 -17.26 13.45 -2.10
N LEU A 258 -17.06 14.68 -1.62
CA LEU A 258 -15.91 15.05 -0.79
C LEU A 258 -15.98 14.36 0.58
N GLU A 259 -17.14 14.37 1.24
CA GLU A 259 -17.34 13.72 2.54
C GLU A 259 -17.12 12.21 2.46
N ILE A 260 -17.66 11.53 1.45
CA ILE A 260 -17.43 10.08 1.24
C ILE A 260 -15.94 9.81 0.97
N GLN A 261 -15.28 10.68 0.19
CA GLN A 261 -13.86 10.55 -0.07
C GLN A 261 -13.05 10.70 1.23
N ASN A 262 -13.32 11.72 2.05
CA ASN A 262 -12.66 11.95 3.33
C ASN A 262 -12.89 10.78 4.30
N LEU A 263 -14.13 10.29 4.36
CA LEU A 263 -14.49 9.10 5.15
C LEU A 263 -13.67 7.88 4.73
N SER A 264 -13.50 7.68 3.41
CA SER A 264 -12.72 6.58 2.87
C SER A 264 -11.22 6.67 3.20
N VAL A 265 -10.69 7.89 3.34
CA VAL A 265 -9.31 8.16 3.75
C VAL A 265 -9.13 7.87 5.25
N CYS A 266 -9.96 8.44 6.14
CA CYS A 266 -9.91 8.13 7.60
C CYS A 266 -10.03 6.60 7.84
N LEU A 267 -10.91 5.90 7.12
CA LEU A 267 -11.02 4.44 7.22
C LEU A 267 -9.79 3.68 6.70
N ARG A 268 -9.12 4.20 5.66
CA ARG A 268 -7.88 3.62 5.17
C ARG A 268 -6.77 3.77 6.20
N ASP A 269 -6.62 4.96 6.76
CA ASP A 269 -5.59 5.27 7.76
C ASP A 269 -5.76 4.40 9.00
N TYR A 270 -6.99 4.25 9.48
CA TYR A 270 -7.32 3.30 10.53
C TYR A 270 -6.92 1.85 10.19
N ARG A 271 -7.22 1.38 8.97
CA ARG A 271 -6.86 0.01 8.54
C ARG A 271 -5.36 -0.18 8.39
N VAL A 272 -4.64 0.84 7.96
CA VAL A 272 -3.17 0.84 7.91
C VAL A 272 -2.62 0.73 9.34
N LEU A 273 -3.09 1.57 10.26
CA LEU A 273 -2.63 1.59 11.65
C LEU A 273 -2.85 0.26 12.37
N ILE A 274 -4.07 -0.28 12.34
CA ILE A 274 -4.39 -1.53 13.06
C ILE A 274 -3.58 -2.73 12.53
N ARG A 275 -3.20 -2.69 11.25
CA ARG A 275 -2.41 -3.77 10.65
C ARG A 275 -0.91 -3.58 10.85
N GLY A 276 -0.48 -2.56 11.60
CA GLY A 276 0.92 -2.29 11.91
C GLY A 276 1.65 -1.49 10.83
N GLY A 277 0.91 -0.80 9.96
CA GLY A 277 1.47 0.13 8.99
C GLY A 277 1.66 1.54 9.56
N GLN A 278 2.52 2.32 8.92
CA GLN A 278 2.67 3.74 9.24
C GLN A 278 1.58 4.55 8.55
N VAL A 279 0.81 5.30 9.32
CA VAL A 279 -0.10 6.32 8.77
C VAL A 279 0.75 7.55 8.43
N PRO A 280 0.49 8.26 7.33
CA PRO A 280 1.10 9.57 7.08
C PRO A 280 0.85 10.46 8.29
N THR A 281 1.86 10.61 9.13
CA THR A 281 1.80 11.51 10.26
C THR A 281 2.26 12.83 9.69
N GLU A 282 1.34 13.75 9.46
CA GLU A 282 1.72 15.13 9.15
C GLU A 282 2.62 15.60 10.30
N SER A 283 3.88 15.91 9.97
CA SER A 283 4.79 16.49 10.96
C SER A 283 4.12 17.76 11.49
N TRP A 284 4.14 17.95 12.81
CA TRP A 284 3.68 19.19 13.44
C TRP A 284 4.29 20.45 12.77
N GLU A 285 5.50 20.32 12.21
CA GLU A 285 6.20 21.38 11.47
C GLU A 285 5.54 21.73 10.13
N GLN A 286 4.86 20.78 9.49
CA GLN A 286 4.17 20.94 8.21
C GLN A 286 2.80 21.61 8.39
N MET A 287 2.08 21.27 9.46
CA MET A 287 0.84 21.97 9.83
C MET A 287 1.09 23.47 10.09
N ILE A 288 2.21 23.82 10.76
CA ILE A 288 2.60 25.22 11.00
C ILE A 288 2.99 25.94 9.70
N ALA A 289 3.51 25.22 8.70
CA ALA A 289 3.86 25.79 7.41
C ALA A 289 2.63 26.09 6.54
N ASP A 290 1.63 25.19 6.54
CA ASP A 290 0.41 25.36 5.75
C ASP A 290 -0.55 26.41 6.35
N HIS A 291 -0.57 26.56 7.68
CA HIS A 291 -1.34 27.62 8.36
C HIS A 291 -0.79 29.05 8.14
N LYS A 292 0.36 29.20 7.46
CA LYS A 292 0.87 30.53 7.05
C LYS A 292 0.32 30.99 5.70
N HIS A 293 -0.45 30.17 4.99
CA HIS A 293 -0.85 30.44 3.61
C HIS A 293 -2.37 30.48 3.32
N GLU A 294 -3.24 30.28 4.31
CA GLU A 294 -4.66 30.64 4.14
C GLU A 294 -4.90 32.09 4.56
N PRO A 295 -5.41 32.97 3.67
CA PRO A 295 -5.89 34.27 4.09
C PRO A 295 -7.18 34.05 4.87
N MET A 296 -7.06 33.97 6.20
CA MET A 296 -8.19 34.01 7.09
C MET A 296 -9.00 35.27 6.77
N VAL A 297 -10.27 35.08 6.45
CA VAL A 297 -11.26 36.13 6.29
C VAL A 297 -11.15 37.06 7.50
N GLU A 298 -10.85 38.34 7.24
CA GLU A 298 -10.75 39.40 8.23
C GLU A 298 -12.06 39.51 9.04
N SER A 299 -12.15 38.76 10.14
CA SER A 299 -13.03 39.10 11.25
C SER A 299 -12.40 40.29 11.96
N ARG A 300 -13.11 41.41 11.93
CA ARG A 300 -12.73 42.77 12.34
C ARG A 300 -12.36 42.99 13.82
N ASP A 301 -12.07 41.92 14.58
CA ASP A 301 -11.84 41.96 16.03
C ASP A 301 -10.48 41.33 16.46
N ALA A 302 -9.54 41.15 15.53
CA ALA A 302 -8.30 40.37 15.77
C ALA A 302 -7.08 41.15 16.29
N GLU A 303 -7.17 42.46 16.58
CA GLU A 303 -6.02 43.20 17.14
C GLU A 303 -5.84 42.97 18.65
N ASP A 304 -6.90 42.62 19.41
CA ASP A 304 -6.80 42.42 20.87
C ASP A 304 -6.42 40.98 21.28
N THR A 305 -6.73 39.96 20.48
CA THR A 305 -6.52 38.54 20.86
C THR A 305 -5.09 38.03 20.65
N SER A 306 -4.32 38.62 19.73
CA SER A 306 -2.93 38.23 19.49
C SER A 306 -2.03 38.55 20.69
N SER A 307 -2.28 39.67 21.38
CA SER A 307 -1.47 40.11 22.53
C SER A 307 -1.66 39.19 23.74
N GLU A 308 -2.91 38.78 24.02
CA GLU A 308 -3.22 37.91 25.16
C GLU A 308 -2.62 36.51 25.03
N VAL A 309 -2.63 35.95 23.81
CA VAL A 309 -2.05 34.62 23.53
C VAL A 309 -0.52 34.65 23.65
N ASP A 310 0.13 35.71 23.15
CA ASP A 310 1.57 35.87 23.25
C ASP A 310 2.01 36.11 24.70
N GLU A 311 1.25 36.91 25.48
CA GLU A 311 1.49 37.10 26.91
C GLU A 311 1.33 35.80 27.70
N PHE A 312 0.29 35.00 27.41
CA PHE A 312 0.09 33.69 28.03
C PHE A 312 1.23 32.73 27.71
N LEU A 313 1.65 32.63 26.45
CA LEU A 313 2.75 31.74 26.05
C LEU A 313 4.08 32.18 26.66
N HIS A 314 4.30 33.49 26.80
CA HIS A 314 5.49 34.01 27.46
C HIS A 314 5.50 33.66 28.95
N HIS A 315 4.37 33.86 29.64
CA HIS A 315 4.23 33.51 31.06
C HIS A 315 4.37 32.00 31.29
N TYR A 316 3.72 31.17 30.46
CA TYR A 316 3.81 29.72 30.55
C TYR A 316 5.24 29.20 30.37
N ARG A 317 5.99 29.75 29.41
CA ARG A 317 7.40 29.40 29.20
C ARG A 317 8.27 29.77 30.41
N GLN A 318 8.02 30.92 31.03
CA GLN A 318 8.75 31.34 32.22
C GLN A 318 8.47 30.42 33.41
N GLU A 319 7.21 30.07 33.66
CA GLU A 319 6.83 29.14 34.74
C GLU A 319 7.40 27.73 34.51
N LEU A 320 7.41 27.26 33.26
CA LEU A 320 7.98 25.96 32.90
C LEU A 320 9.50 25.92 33.13
N LEU A 321 10.22 26.98 32.77
CA LEU A 321 11.65 27.11 33.04
C LEU A 321 11.94 27.17 34.55
N ALA A 322 11.18 27.98 35.30
CA ALA A 322 11.34 28.08 36.75
C ALA A 322 11.08 26.74 37.46
N CYS A 323 10.08 25.98 37.00
CA CYS A 323 9.79 24.65 37.54
C CYS A 323 10.92 23.65 37.24
N LEU A 324 11.46 23.68 36.03
CA LEU A 324 12.62 22.86 35.63
C LEU A 324 13.86 23.19 36.47
N ASP A 325 14.19 24.46 36.63
CA ASP A 325 15.34 24.90 37.44
C ASP A 325 15.17 24.48 38.90
N SER A 326 13.98 24.65 39.47
CA SER A 326 13.66 24.19 40.84
C SER A 326 13.80 22.67 40.99
N CYS A 327 13.35 21.90 39.99
CA CYS A 327 13.51 20.44 40.01
C CYS A 327 14.98 20.02 39.91
N ILE A 328 15.76 20.69 39.06
CA ILE A 328 17.21 20.45 38.93
C ILE A 328 17.92 20.77 40.24
N ASP A 329 17.59 21.90 40.88
CA ASP A 329 18.15 22.28 42.19
C ASP A 329 17.77 21.28 43.28
N GLN A 330 16.52 20.81 43.33
CA GLN A 330 16.11 19.79 44.30
C GLN A 330 16.84 18.45 44.09
N VAL A 331 17.00 18.02 42.84
CA VAL A 331 17.71 16.77 42.52
C VAL A 331 19.21 16.89 42.81
N THR A 332 19.82 18.03 42.51
CA THR A 332 21.24 18.25 42.81
C THR A 332 21.49 18.36 44.32
N GLN A 333 20.66 19.11 45.05
CA GLN A 333 20.76 19.22 46.52
C GLN A 333 20.51 17.86 47.21
N SER A 334 19.51 17.10 46.79
CA SER A 334 19.26 15.76 47.35
C SER A 334 20.41 14.79 47.08
N ARG A 335 21.05 14.88 45.90
CA ARG A 335 22.26 14.10 45.57
C ARG A 335 23.47 14.56 46.40
N ILE A 336 23.69 15.86 46.56
CA ILE A 336 24.77 16.41 47.41
C ILE A 336 24.57 15.97 48.86
N HIS A 337 23.36 16.07 49.39
CA HIS A 337 23.02 15.64 50.74
C HIS A 337 23.27 14.14 50.94
N ARG A 338 22.86 13.29 49.99
CA ARG A 338 23.16 11.85 50.01
C ARG A 338 24.66 11.54 49.98
N LEU A 339 25.45 12.30 49.23
CA LEU A 339 26.91 12.11 49.17
C LEU A 339 27.59 12.58 50.47
N GLN A 340 27.11 13.67 51.07
CA GLN A 340 27.62 14.19 52.34
C GLN A 340 27.24 13.28 53.53
N SER A 341 26.03 12.72 53.56
CA SER A 341 25.62 11.76 54.59
C SER A 341 26.46 10.47 54.53
N LYS A 342 26.75 9.98 53.31
CA LYS A 342 27.61 8.80 53.09
C LYS A 342 29.08 9.02 53.46
N ASN A 343 29.56 10.27 53.43
CA ASN A 343 30.90 10.62 53.92
C ASN A 343 30.95 10.80 55.44
N ARG A 344 29.85 11.20 56.10
CA ARG A 344 29.78 11.33 57.57
C ARG A 344 29.62 10.00 58.31
N GLU A 345 29.17 8.94 57.66
CA GLU A 345 29.10 7.59 58.25
C GLU A 345 30.44 6.82 58.20
N LYS A 346 31.49 7.39 57.58
CA LYS A 346 32.82 6.77 57.45
C LYS A 346 33.89 7.03 58.54
N PRO A 347 33.70 7.81 59.65
CA PRO A 347 34.77 7.99 60.63
C PRO A 347 34.72 7.04 61.86
N ASN A 348 33.79 6.07 61.95
CA ASN A 348 33.72 5.17 63.13
C ASN A 348 34.12 3.70 62.87
N GLN A 349 34.77 3.40 61.75
CA GLN A 349 35.47 2.13 61.54
C GLN A 349 36.96 2.39 61.37
N ASN A 350 37.62 2.86 62.44
CA ASN A 350 39.07 2.81 62.66
C ASN A 350 39.39 3.36 64.06
N SER A 351 38.86 2.76 65.13
CA SER A 351 39.33 2.95 66.52
C SER A 351 38.69 1.91 67.46
N SER A 352 39.23 0.69 67.45
CA SER A 352 39.42 -0.25 68.60
C SER A 352 39.65 -1.66 68.08
#